data_AF-A0A3B9Z4V7-F1
#
_entry.id   AF-A0A3B9Z4V7-F1
#
_cell.length_a   1.000
_cell.length_b   1.000
_cell.length_c   1.000
_cell.angle_alpha   90.00
_cell.angle_beta   90.00
_cell.angle_gamma   90.00
#
_symmetry.space_group_name_H-M   'P 1'
#
loop_
_entity.id
_entity.type
_entity.pdbx_description
1 polymer ?
#
loop_
_entity_poly.entity_id
_entity_poly.type
_entity_poly.pdbx_seq_one_letter_code
_entity_poly.pdbx_strand_id
1 'polypeptide(L)'
;MSDVLGPIMDGLEAVRDAGLASWVGITANGDTEAVREVVRSGRTATAQIMLNALNPSAGWAHHLAPGGHDFSGLIRDTITHDVGVIVIRSLAAGALAAKDVRHPNAGEPGGIAGERYDDDIERARRLSAVALELGMEGPAELAVRFAQSTPGVATVIVGYSDHDQLDDAIRWTTKGNLSPEEIARILHATVNA
;
A
#
# COMPACT_ATOMS: atom_id res chain seq x y z
N MET A 1 1.23 15.29 18.69
CA MET A 1 0.91 13.96 19.24
C MET A 1 -0.14 14.02 20.33
N SER A 2 0.01 14.90 21.34
CA SER A 2 -0.99 15.11 22.41
C SER A 2 -2.42 15.26 21.91
N ASP A 3 -2.62 16.00 20.82
CA ASP A 3 -3.97 16.25 20.29
C ASP A 3 -4.54 15.01 19.58
N VAL A 4 -3.67 14.25 18.89
CA VAL A 4 -4.06 13.04 18.15
C VAL A 4 -4.44 11.96 19.14
N LEU A 5 -3.53 11.60 20.05
CA LEU A 5 -3.76 10.56 21.06
C LEU A 5 -4.61 11.02 22.24
N GLY A 6 -4.99 12.30 22.31
CA GLY A 6 -5.94 12.81 23.29
C GLY A 6 -7.30 13.08 22.62
N PRO A 7 -7.72 14.36 22.49
CA PRO A 7 -9.08 14.72 22.10
C PRO A 7 -9.56 14.12 20.77
N ILE A 8 -8.68 13.89 19.79
CA ILE A 8 -9.08 13.27 18.52
C ILE A 8 -9.45 11.79 18.73
N MET A 9 -8.58 10.99 19.34
CA MET A 9 -8.89 9.59 19.61
C MET A 9 -10.06 9.43 20.60
N ASP A 10 -10.17 10.30 21.60
CA ASP A 10 -11.30 10.30 22.53
C ASP A 10 -12.63 10.55 21.78
N GLY A 11 -12.62 11.47 20.80
CA GLY A 11 -13.78 11.71 19.93
C GLY A 11 -14.13 10.50 19.05
N LEU A 12 -13.14 9.82 18.47
CA LEU A 12 -13.36 8.61 17.66
C LEU A 12 -13.91 7.46 18.51
N GLU A 13 -13.40 7.29 19.73
CA GLU A 13 -13.93 6.29 20.67
C GLU A 13 -15.36 6.64 21.10
N ALA A 14 -15.69 7.92 21.31
CA ALA A 14 -17.06 8.33 21.59
C ALA A 14 -18.03 8.02 20.43
N VAL A 15 -17.58 8.15 19.17
CA VAL A 15 -18.36 7.75 17.98
C VAL A 15 -18.63 6.24 18.00
N ARG A 16 -17.61 5.43 18.34
CA ARG A 16 -17.76 3.98 18.51
C ARG A 16 -18.72 3.63 19.64
N ASP A 17 -18.53 4.23 20.81
CA ASP A 17 -19.29 3.94 22.03
C ASP A 17 -20.77 4.39 21.90
N ALA A 18 -21.02 5.42 21.08
CA ALA A 18 -22.37 5.82 20.67
C ALA A 18 -23.03 4.87 19.64
N GLY A 19 -22.32 3.84 19.17
CA GLY A 19 -22.81 2.87 18.20
C GLY A 19 -22.86 3.37 16.76
N LEU A 20 -22.23 4.51 16.46
CA LEU A 20 -22.20 5.10 15.12
C LEU A 20 -21.17 4.42 14.20
N ALA A 21 -20.19 3.73 14.80
CA ALA A 21 -19.22 2.90 14.10
C ALA A 21 -18.90 1.67 14.95
N SER A 22 -18.72 0.51 14.32
CA SER A 22 -18.24 -0.69 15.03
C SER A 22 -16.74 -0.62 15.36
N TRP A 23 -15.96 0.06 14.50
CA TRP A 23 -14.51 0.17 14.59
C TRP A 23 -14.06 1.54 14.12
N VAL A 24 -12.94 2.01 14.67
CA VAL A 24 -12.27 3.24 14.23
C VAL A 24 -10.82 2.95 13.87
N GLY A 25 -10.32 3.64 12.85
CA GLY A 25 -8.98 3.45 12.33
C GLY A 25 -8.42 4.73 11.75
N ILE A 26 -7.20 4.64 11.23
CA ILE A 26 -6.49 5.78 10.64
C ILE A 26 -6.09 5.49 9.21
N THR A 27 -5.91 6.55 8.42
CA THR A 27 -5.05 6.49 7.24
C THR A 27 -3.64 6.88 7.68
N ALA A 28 -2.71 5.94 7.58
CA ALA A 28 -1.33 6.05 8.05
C ALA A 28 -0.48 6.88 7.07
N ASN A 29 -0.82 8.17 6.94
CA ASN A 29 -0.12 9.13 6.09
C ASN A 29 0.38 10.32 6.93
N GLY A 30 1.56 10.82 6.62
CA GLY A 30 2.19 11.94 7.34
C GLY A 30 3.53 11.54 7.95
N ASP A 31 3.93 12.22 9.02
CA ASP A 31 5.19 11.93 9.72
C ASP A 31 5.23 10.47 10.21
N THR A 32 6.25 9.74 9.78
CA THR A 32 6.32 8.29 9.99
C THR A 32 6.37 7.93 11.46
N GLU A 33 7.16 8.61 12.28
CA GLU A 33 7.24 8.26 13.70
C GLU A 33 5.95 8.62 14.44
N ALA A 34 5.33 9.75 14.09
CA ALA A 34 4.02 10.09 14.64
C ALA A 34 2.96 9.03 14.31
N VAL A 35 2.90 8.57 13.05
CA VAL A 35 1.99 7.50 12.64
C VAL A 35 2.28 6.20 13.40
N ARG A 36 3.55 5.84 13.55
CA ARG A 36 3.97 4.66 14.32
C ARG A 36 3.55 4.76 15.79
N GLU A 37 3.68 5.93 16.41
CA GLU A 37 3.23 6.15 17.79
C GLU A 37 1.72 5.94 17.93
N VAL A 38 0.92 6.39 16.95
CA VAL A 38 -0.53 6.14 16.95
C VAL A 38 -0.85 4.65 16.83
N VAL A 39 -0.18 3.92 15.92
CA VAL A 39 -0.36 2.47 15.80
C VAL A 39 0.05 1.74 17.08
N ARG A 40 1.20 2.10 17.68
CA ARG A 40 1.70 1.50 18.92
C ARG A 40 0.83 1.82 20.13
N SER A 41 0.01 2.88 20.09
CA SER A 41 -0.94 3.17 21.16
C SER A 41 -2.02 2.10 21.32
N GLY A 42 -2.28 1.29 20.28
CA GLY A 42 -3.34 0.28 20.27
C GLY A 42 -4.76 0.85 20.28
N ARG A 43 -4.93 2.18 20.15
CA ARG A 43 -6.25 2.83 20.17
C ARG A 43 -7.01 2.77 18.83
N THR A 44 -6.37 2.24 17.78
CA THR A 44 -6.96 2.12 16.44
C THR A 44 -7.14 0.65 16.07
N ALA A 45 -8.30 0.27 15.54
CA ALA A 45 -8.57 -1.10 15.11
C ALA A 45 -7.92 -1.42 13.75
N THR A 46 -7.78 -0.42 12.88
CA THR A 46 -7.19 -0.60 11.55
C THR A 46 -6.32 0.58 11.14
N ALA A 47 -5.32 0.31 10.30
CA ALA A 47 -4.54 1.33 9.60
C ALA A 47 -4.60 1.10 8.08
N GLN A 48 -5.01 2.13 7.33
CA GLN A 48 -4.79 2.15 5.88
C GLN A 48 -3.34 2.54 5.61
N ILE A 49 -2.57 1.63 5.04
CA ILE A 49 -1.13 1.79 4.83
C ILE A 49 -0.81 1.83 3.34
N MET A 50 -0.01 2.81 2.94
CA MET A 50 0.48 2.91 1.57
C MET A 50 1.60 1.89 1.37
N LEU A 51 1.37 0.93 0.46
CA LEU A 51 2.34 -0.10 0.12
C LEU A 51 2.17 -0.46 -1.35
N ASN A 52 3.26 -0.46 -2.10
CA ASN A 52 3.31 -0.99 -3.45
C ASN A 52 4.73 -1.44 -3.80
N ALA A 53 4.87 -2.07 -4.97
CA ALA A 53 6.16 -2.55 -5.44
C ALA A 53 7.16 -1.42 -5.77
N LEU A 54 6.73 -0.16 -5.93
CA LEU A 54 7.65 0.97 -6.11
C LEU A 54 8.16 1.55 -4.80
N ASN A 55 7.45 1.36 -3.69
CA ASN A 55 7.87 1.76 -2.35
C ASN A 55 7.44 0.71 -1.31
N PRO A 56 8.27 -0.32 -1.06
CA PRO A 56 7.94 -1.44 -0.18
C PRO A 56 8.30 -1.17 1.30
N SER A 57 8.76 0.04 1.65
CA SER A 57 9.31 0.36 2.98
C SER A 57 8.36 0.09 4.15
N ALA A 58 7.03 0.12 3.93
CA ALA A 58 6.04 -0.20 4.96
C ALA A 58 6.06 -1.68 5.38
N GLY A 59 6.34 -2.60 4.44
CA GLY A 59 6.47 -4.03 4.69
C GLY A 59 7.92 -4.46 4.97
N TRP A 60 8.89 -3.75 4.39
CA TRP A 60 10.32 -4.06 4.52
C TRP A 60 11.14 -2.79 4.79
N ALA A 61 11.41 -2.51 6.07
CA ALA A 61 12.04 -1.27 6.54
C ALA A 61 13.37 -0.88 5.85
N HIS A 62 14.11 -1.84 5.31
CA HIS A 62 15.40 -1.59 4.62
C HIS A 62 15.28 -1.46 3.10
N HIS A 63 14.06 -1.48 2.56
CA HIS A 63 13.78 -1.37 1.12
C HIS A 63 13.08 -0.05 0.82
N LEU A 64 13.74 1.05 1.20
CA LEU A 64 13.31 2.39 0.79
C LEU A 64 13.67 2.60 -0.68
N ALA A 65 12.66 2.92 -1.48
CA ALA A 65 12.89 3.30 -2.87
C ALA A 65 13.49 4.71 -2.96
N PRO A 66 14.32 4.99 -3.98
CA PRO A 66 14.87 6.32 -4.19
C PRO A 66 13.77 7.39 -4.23
N GLY A 67 13.90 8.43 -3.40
CA GLY A 67 12.95 9.55 -3.31
C GLY A 67 11.58 9.21 -2.71
N GLY A 68 11.34 7.98 -2.28
CA GLY A 68 10.08 7.56 -1.67
C GLY A 68 9.93 8.02 -0.22
N HIS A 69 8.69 8.02 0.26
CA HIS A 69 8.38 8.18 1.68
C HIS A 69 8.82 6.94 2.46
N ASP A 70 9.62 7.10 3.50
CA ASP A 70 10.04 5.97 4.35
C ASP A 70 8.99 5.66 5.42
N PHE A 71 8.31 4.53 5.29
CA PHE A 71 7.36 4.03 6.30
C PHE A 71 8.01 3.16 7.38
N SER A 72 9.33 2.94 7.30
CA SER A 72 10.18 2.30 8.32
C SER A 72 9.63 0.98 8.90
N GLY A 73 9.00 0.16 8.05
CA GLY A 73 8.44 -1.13 8.44
C GLY A 73 7.15 -1.06 9.26
N LEU A 74 6.35 0.00 9.10
CA LEU A 74 5.09 0.25 9.84
C LEU A 74 4.19 -0.99 10.00
N ILE A 75 4.10 -1.88 9.01
CA ILE A 75 3.26 -3.09 9.09
C ILE A 75 3.68 -3.98 10.26
N ARG A 76 4.97 -4.02 10.63
CA ARG A 76 5.42 -4.80 11.80
C ARG A 76 4.88 -4.26 13.12
N ASP A 77 4.74 -2.95 13.24
CA ASP A 77 4.18 -2.32 14.44
C ASP A 77 2.70 -2.72 14.58
N THR A 78 1.96 -2.82 13.46
CA THR A 78 0.54 -3.21 13.47
C THR A 78 0.32 -4.64 13.97
N ILE A 79 1.15 -5.59 13.54
CA ILE A 79 1.10 -6.99 14.02
C ILE A 79 1.29 -7.06 15.54
N THR A 80 2.21 -6.24 16.07
CA THR A 80 2.56 -6.24 17.50
C THR A 80 1.44 -5.68 18.38
N HIS A 81 0.57 -4.84 17.82
CA HIS A 81 -0.47 -4.11 18.55
C HIS A 81 -1.90 -4.48 18.10
N ASP A 82 -2.07 -5.60 17.40
CA ASP A 82 -3.36 -6.12 16.92
C ASP A 82 -4.16 -5.11 16.07
N VAL A 83 -3.46 -4.38 15.20
CA VAL A 83 -4.06 -3.41 14.28
C VAL A 83 -4.19 -4.05 12.88
N GLY A 84 -5.41 -4.08 12.34
CA GLY A 84 -5.66 -4.61 11.00
C GLY A 84 -5.08 -3.73 9.89
N VAL A 85 -4.32 -4.32 8.96
CA VAL A 85 -3.72 -3.58 7.84
C VAL A 85 -4.60 -3.62 6.60
N ILE A 86 -4.94 -2.43 6.11
CA ILE A 86 -5.64 -2.22 4.85
C ILE A 86 -4.66 -1.56 3.88
N VAL A 87 -4.13 -2.29 2.90
CA VAL A 87 -3.21 -1.69 1.92
C VAL A 87 -3.99 -0.79 0.98
N ILE A 88 -3.48 0.42 0.78
CA ILE A 88 -3.92 1.38 -0.23
C ILE A 88 -2.75 1.73 -1.16
N ARG A 89 -3.05 2.37 -2.30
CA ARG A 89 -2.04 2.73 -3.32
C ARG A 89 -1.23 1.54 -3.86
N SER A 90 -1.81 0.33 -3.88
CA SER A 90 -1.17 -0.87 -4.42
C SER A 90 -0.65 -0.70 -5.86
N LEU A 91 -1.32 0.12 -6.68
CA LEU A 91 -0.89 0.46 -8.05
C LEU A 91 -0.24 1.85 -8.22
N ALA A 92 0.18 2.51 -7.13
CA ALA A 92 0.83 3.83 -7.19
C ALA A 92 0.06 4.87 -8.04
N ALA A 93 -1.22 5.11 -7.71
CA ALA A 93 -2.14 5.97 -8.47
C ALA A 93 -2.32 5.57 -9.97
N GLY A 94 -2.05 4.30 -10.29
CA GLY A 94 -2.13 3.73 -11.64
C GLY A 94 -0.80 3.67 -12.39
N ALA A 95 0.29 4.22 -11.84
CA ALA A 95 1.60 4.18 -12.48
C ALA A 95 2.11 2.74 -12.69
N LEU A 96 1.81 1.83 -11.77
CA LEU A 96 2.16 0.41 -11.86
C LEU A 96 1.38 -0.37 -12.94
N ALA A 97 0.45 0.27 -13.66
CA ALA A 97 -0.06 -0.30 -14.91
C ALA A 97 0.93 -0.10 -16.09
N ALA A 98 1.94 0.76 -15.94
CA ALA A 98 2.94 1.12 -16.94
C ALA A 98 2.34 1.53 -18.31
N LYS A 99 1.18 2.18 -18.30
CA LYS A 99 0.50 2.69 -19.49
C LYS A 99 0.78 4.19 -19.66
N ASP A 100 1.09 4.60 -20.88
CA ASP A 100 1.35 6.01 -21.22
C ASP A 100 0.08 6.87 -21.14
N VAL A 101 -1.07 6.25 -21.45
CA VAL A 101 -2.37 6.93 -21.47
C VAL A 101 -3.20 6.40 -20.31
N ARG A 102 -3.62 7.32 -19.43
CA ARG A 102 -4.51 7.02 -18.30
C ARG A 102 -5.93 6.76 -18.82
N HIS A 103 -6.66 5.90 -18.12
CA HIS A 103 -8.04 5.63 -18.47
C HIS A 103 -8.88 6.93 -18.37
N PRO A 104 -9.85 7.20 -19.27
CA PRO A 104 -10.65 8.44 -19.24
C PRO A 104 -11.39 8.71 -17.92
N ASN A 105 -11.76 7.66 -17.19
CA ASN A 105 -12.40 7.76 -15.88
C ASN A 105 -11.41 7.91 -14.71
N ALA A 106 -10.10 7.86 -14.95
CA ALA A 106 -9.11 8.01 -13.90
C ALA A 106 -8.98 9.49 -13.51
N GLY A 107 -9.31 9.83 -12.26
CA GLY A 107 -9.05 11.17 -11.71
C GLY A 107 -7.57 11.51 -11.67
N GLU A 108 -7.20 12.79 -11.53
CA GLU A 108 -5.79 13.23 -11.50
C GLU A 108 -4.93 12.39 -10.54
N PRO A 109 -3.68 12.03 -10.91
CA PRO A 109 -2.85 11.21 -10.04
C PRO A 109 -2.47 12.02 -8.79
N GLY A 110 -2.98 11.61 -7.63
CA GLY A 110 -2.54 12.14 -6.35
C GLY A 110 -1.13 11.64 -6.00
N GLY A 111 -0.28 12.53 -5.51
CA GLY A 111 1.06 12.20 -5.00
C GLY A 111 1.09 12.03 -3.48
N ILE A 112 2.02 11.21 -2.99
CA ILE A 112 2.56 11.35 -1.63
C ILE A 112 3.64 12.43 -1.71
N ALA A 113 3.87 13.19 -0.64
CA ALA A 113 4.95 14.16 -0.62
C ALA A 113 6.29 13.53 -1.04
N GLY A 114 6.93 14.09 -2.07
CA GLY A 114 8.19 13.58 -2.63
C GLY A 114 8.04 12.61 -3.81
N GLU A 115 6.86 12.06 -4.07
CA GLU A 115 6.63 11.15 -5.21
C GLU A 115 6.12 11.91 -6.44
N ARG A 116 6.73 11.65 -7.60
CA ARG A 116 6.29 12.18 -8.90
C ARG A 116 5.77 11.04 -9.77
N TYR A 117 4.58 11.23 -10.33
CA TYR A 117 3.91 10.22 -11.14
C TYR A 117 4.73 9.75 -12.35
N ASP A 118 5.45 10.66 -13.02
CA ASP A 118 6.28 10.32 -14.17
C ASP A 118 7.46 9.40 -13.78
N ASP A 119 8.06 9.66 -12.63
CA ASP A 119 9.14 8.83 -12.08
C ASP A 119 8.60 7.44 -11.69
N ASP A 120 7.36 7.38 -11.17
CA ASP A 120 6.68 6.11 -10.88
C ASP A 120 6.41 5.29 -12.15
N ILE A 121 5.97 5.94 -13.24
CA ILE A 121 5.75 5.28 -14.54
C ILE A 121 7.07 4.68 -15.05
N GLU A 122 8.18 5.42 -14.98
CA GLU A 122 9.47 4.92 -15.45
C GLU A 122 9.95 3.69 -14.67
N ARG A 123 9.82 3.74 -13.33
CA ARG A 123 10.15 2.59 -12.47
C ARG A 123 9.19 1.41 -12.69
N ALA A 124 7.91 1.66 -12.92
CA ALA A 124 6.93 0.63 -13.25
C ALA A 124 7.24 -0.08 -14.58
N ARG A 125 7.75 0.64 -15.59
CA ARG A 125 8.22 0.03 -16.84
C ARG A 125 9.39 -0.93 -16.59
N ARG A 126 10.30 -0.62 -15.68
CA ARG A 126 11.39 -1.53 -15.29
C ARG A 126 10.87 -2.80 -14.60
N LEU A 127 9.84 -2.67 -13.76
CA LEU A 127 9.17 -3.83 -13.13
C LEU A 127 8.34 -4.67 -14.11
N SER A 128 8.03 -4.16 -15.30
CA SER A 128 7.29 -4.92 -16.32
C SER A 128 8.07 -6.16 -16.78
N ALA A 129 9.38 -6.04 -16.98
CA ALA A 129 10.23 -7.18 -17.33
C ALA A 129 10.22 -8.25 -16.22
N VAL A 130 10.29 -7.82 -14.96
CA VAL A 130 10.23 -8.72 -13.79
C VAL A 130 8.89 -9.44 -13.72
N ALA A 131 7.77 -8.74 -13.95
CA ALA A 131 6.45 -9.36 -13.96
C ALA A 131 6.36 -10.49 -15.01
N LEU A 132 6.85 -10.22 -16.22
CA LEU A 132 6.85 -11.21 -17.31
C LEU A 132 7.78 -12.40 -17.01
N GLU A 133 8.96 -12.15 -16.45
CA GLU A 133 9.89 -13.20 -15.99
C GLU A 133 9.26 -14.15 -14.96
N LEU A 134 8.42 -13.59 -14.07
CA LEU A 134 7.68 -14.35 -13.05
C LEU A 134 6.37 -14.98 -13.57
N GLY A 135 6.11 -14.91 -14.88
CA GLY A 135 4.92 -15.51 -15.50
C GLY A 135 3.62 -14.76 -15.22
N MET A 136 3.70 -13.49 -14.83
CA MET A 136 2.54 -12.60 -14.65
C MET A 136 2.20 -11.92 -15.98
N GLU A 137 0.97 -11.44 -16.11
CA GLU A 137 0.50 -10.75 -17.31
C GLU A 137 1.10 -9.36 -17.50
N GLY A 138 1.59 -8.76 -16.41
CA GLY A 138 2.21 -7.45 -16.45
C GLY A 138 2.39 -6.84 -15.06
N PRO A 139 2.87 -5.58 -15.02
CA PRO A 139 3.20 -4.91 -13.76
C PRO A 139 1.96 -4.63 -12.88
N ALA A 140 0.76 -4.58 -13.46
CA ALA A 140 -0.48 -4.43 -12.71
C ALA A 140 -0.82 -5.69 -11.88
N GLU A 141 -0.64 -6.88 -12.47
CA GLU A 141 -0.77 -8.15 -11.72
C GLU A 141 0.26 -8.22 -10.60
N LEU A 142 1.51 -7.89 -10.91
CA LEU A 142 2.61 -7.84 -9.93
C LEU A 142 2.24 -6.93 -8.76
N ALA A 143 1.76 -5.72 -9.03
CA ALA A 143 1.40 -4.74 -8.02
C ALA A 143 0.32 -5.25 -7.06
N VAL A 144 -0.76 -5.84 -7.59
CA VAL A 144 -1.86 -6.39 -6.80
C VAL A 144 -1.38 -7.57 -5.96
N ARG A 145 -0.70 -8.54 -6.59
CA ARG A 145 -0.25 -9.76 -5.89
C ARG A 145 0.87 -9.48 -4.90
N PHE A 146 1.75 -8.51 -5.15
CA PHE A 146 2.77 -8.07 -4.20
C PHE A 146 2.16 -7.51 -2.91
N ALA A 147 1.19 -6.60 -3.04
CA ALA A 147 0.46 -6.06 -1.89
C ALA A 147 -0.27 -7.16 -1.10
N GLN A 148 -0.97 -8.07 -1.79
CA GLN A 148 -1.68 -9.20 -1.16
C GLN A 148 -0.72 -10.13 -0.40
N SER A 149 0.46 -10.38 -0.96
CA SER A 149 1.42 -11.35 -0.43
C SER A 149 2.29 -10.78 0.70
N THR A 150 2.09 -9.52 1.08
CA THR A 150 2.91 -8.86 2.09
C THR A 150 2.51 -9.33 3.49
N PRO A 151 3.43 -9.88 4.30
CA PRO A 151 3.11 -10.38 5.64
C PRO A 151 2.45 -9.31 6.52
N GLY A 152 1.36 -9.66 7.20
CA GLY A 152 0.60 -8.75 8.07
C GLY A 152 -0.51 -7.97 7.37
N VAL A 153 -0.61 -8.03 6.04
CA VAL A 153 -1.72 -7.41 5.29
C VAL A 153 -3.00 -8.21 5.51
N ALA A 154 -4.06 -7.53 5.98
CA ALA A 154 -5.37 -8.14 6.15
C ALA A 154 -6.22 -8.03 4.87
N THR A 155 -6.11 -6.91 4.15
CA THR A 155 -6.80 -6.71 2.86
C THR A 155 -6.09 -5.65 2.01
N VAL A 156 -6.37 -5.66 0.71
CA VAL A 156 -5.86 -4.68 -0.26
C VAL A 156 -7.05 -3.97 -0.91
N ILE A 157 -7.10 -2.64 -0.80
CA ILE A 157 -8.05 -1.82 -1.55
C ILE A 157 -7.41 -1.46 -2.89
N VAL A 158 -8.01 -1.94 -3.96
CA VAL A 158 -7.59 -1.69 -5.34
C VAL A 158 -8.60 -0.74 -6.00
N GLY A 159 -8.10 0.26 -6.73
CA GLY A 159 -8.92 1.19 -7.49
C GLY A 159 -9.01 0.77 -8.96
N TYR A 160 -10.19 0.93 -9.56
CA TYR A 160 -10.50 0.54 -10.93
C TYR A 160 -11.21 1.68 -11.66
N SER A 161 -11.04 1.77 -12.97
CA SER A 161 -11.68 2.77 -13.83
C SER A 161 -12.75 2.18 -14.77
N ASP A 162 -12.80 0.86 -14.86
CA ASP A 162 -13.73 0.06 -15.66
C ASP A 162 -13.92 -1.34 -15.03
N HIS A 163 -14.84 -2.15 -15.58
CA HIS A 163 -15.12 -3.50 -15.09
C HIS A 163 -14.02 -4.50 -15.44
N ASP A 164 -13.35 -4.35 -16.59
CA ASP A 164 -12.29 -5.27 -17.02
C ASP A 164 -11.12 -5.27 -16.01
N GLN A 165 -10.77 -4.09 -15.49
CA GLN A 165 -9.76 -3.94 -14.43
C GLN A 165 -10.16 -4.61 -13.11
N LEU A 166 -11.45 -4.60 -12.78
CA LEU A 166 -11.97 -5.30 -11.60
C LEU A 166 -11.87 -6.81 -11.81
N ASP A 167 -12.31 -7.31 -12.96
CA ASP A 167 -12.27 -8.73 -13.31
C ASP A 167 -10.83 -9.26 -13.35
N ASP A 168 -9.91 -8.48 -13.92
CA ASP A 168 -8.47 -8.77 -13.91
C ASP A 168 -7.92 -8.90 -12.49
N ALA A 169 -8.23 -7.96 -11.60
CA ALA A 169 -7.76 -8.03 -10.22
C ALA A 169 -8.35 -9.21 -9.45
N ILE A 170 -9.63 -9.54 -9.63
CA ILE A 170 -10.23 -10.75 -9.07
C ILE A 170 -9.45 -11.97 -9.55
N ARG A 171 -9.20 -12.07 -10.86
CA ARG A 171 -8.46 -13.18 -11.45
C ARG A 171 -7.03 -13.29 -10.91
N TRP A 172 -6.30 -12.17 -10.78
CA TRP A 172 -4.95 -12.17 -10.22
C TRP A 172 -4.91 -12.59 -8.75
N THR A 173 -5.83 -12.10 -7.92
CA THR A 173 -5.88 -12.43 -6.49
C THR A 173 -6.20 -13.92 -6.25
N THR A 174 -7.01 -14.54 -7.13
CA THR A 174 -7.30 -15.99 -7.06
C THR A 174 -6.10 -16.89 -7.40
N LYS A 175 -5.04 -16.37 -8.03
CA LYS A 175 -3.78 -17.11 -8.25
C LYS A 175 -2.99 -17.32 -6.95
N GLY A 176 -3.43 -16.73 -5.84
CA GLY A 176 -2.80 -16.86 -4.53
C GLY A 176 -1.55 -16.01 -4.36
N ASN A 177 -0.93 -16.17 -3.19
CA ASN A 177 0.22 -15.37 -2.78
C ASN A 177 1.47 -15.73 -3.58
N LEU A 178 2.31 -14.72 -3.81
CA LEU A 178 3.67 -14.86 -4.29
C LEU A 178 4.51 -15.62 -3.25
N SER A 179 5.40 -16.46 -3.76
CA SER A 179 6.43 -17.13 -2.98
C SER A 179 7.44 -16.12 -2.41
N PRO A 180 8.17 -16.49 -1.34
CA PRO A 180 9.25 -15.66 -0.81
C PRO A 180 10.33 -15.32 -1.86
N GLU A 181 10.59 -16.20 -2.82
CA GLU A 181 11.56 -15.98 -3.89
C GLU A 181 11.08 -14.92 -4.89
N GLU A 182 9.81 -14.98 -5.31
CA GLU A 182 9.18 -13.96 -6.15
C GLU A 182 9.19 -12.59 -5.47
N ILE A 183 8.85 -12.53 -4.18
CA ILE A 183 8.92 -11.29 -3.40
C ILE A 183 10.35 -10.75 -3.37
N ALA A 184 11.35 -11.59 -3.07
CA ALA A 184 12.75 -11.18 -3.03
C ALA A 184 13.23 -10.64 -4.39
N ARG A 185 12.81 -11.27 -5.50
CA ARG A 185 13.11 -10.81 -6.86
C ARG A 185 12.54 -9.42 -7.14
N ILE A 186 11.30 -9.15 -6.71
CA ILE A 186 10.63 -7.84 -6.86
C ILE A 186 11.34 -6.77 -6.00
N LEU A 187 11.62 -7.08 -4.73
CA LEU A 187 12.33 -6.16 -3.83
C LEU A 187 13.71 -5.79 -4.36
N HIS A 188 14.48 -6.77 -4.86
CA HIS A 188 15.78 -6.52 -5.48
C HIS A 188 15.67 -5.61 -6.71
N ALA A 189 14.66 -5.82 -7.56
CA ALA A 189 14.44 -4.97 -8.74
C ALA A 189 14.08 -3.54 -8.36
N THR A 190 13.36 -3.35 -7.26
CA THR A 190 12.85 -2.05 -6.81
C THR A 190 13.97 -1.13 -6.31
N VAL A 191 14.92 -1.66 -5.54
CA VAL A 191 16.03 -0.87 -4.97
C VAL A 191 17.09 -0.51 -6.01
N ASN A 192 17.21 -1.32 -7.08
CA ASN A 192 18.17 -1.13 -8.16
C ASN A 192 17.58 -0.46 -9.42
N ALA A 193 16.32 0.00 -9.35
CA ALA A 193 15.61 0.68 -10.44
C ALA A 193 15.73 2.21 -10.36
#